data_AF-A0A7C5P2D3-F1
#
_entry.id   AF-A0A7C5P2D3-F1
#
_cell.length_a   1.000
_cell.length_b   1.000
_cell.length_c   1.000
_cell.angle_alpha   90.00
_cell.angle_beta   90.00
_cell.angle_gamma   90.00
#
_symmetry.space_group_name_H-M   'P 1'
#
loop_
_entity.id
_entity.type
_entity.pdbx_description
1 polymer ?
#
loop_
_entity_poly.entity_id
_entity_poly.type
_entity_poly.pdbx_seq_one_letter_code
_entity_poly.pdbx_strand_id
1 'polypeptide(L)' 'MRFIPLIVARPEVQMAIDEAIMRARIEGKVEDTVRLYVFKPSSITIGRFQSIEHDVNLERCREL' A
#
# COMPACT_ATOMS: atom_id res chain seq x y z
N MET A 1 -18.82 5.30 9.19
CA MET A 1 -17.80 4.67 8.32
C MET A 1 -17.36 5.70 7.29
N ARG A 2 -16.08 6.08 7.33
CA ARG A 2 -15.47 7.09 6.45
C ARG A 2 -15.01 6.46 5.14
N PHE A 3 -15.25 7.14 4.02
CA PHE A 3 -14.73 6.75 2.71
C PHE A 3 -13.68 7.75 2.23
N ILE A 4 -12.55 7.25 1.72
CA ILE A 4 -11.53 8.05 1.02
C ILE A 4 -11.51 7.62 -0.44
N PRO A 5 -11.73 8.56 -1.40
CA PRO A 5 -11.76 8.24 -2.82
C PRO A 5 -10.38 7.79 -3.33
N LEU A 6 -10.33 7.34 -4.57
CA LEU A 6 -9.10 6.85 -5.20
C LEU A 6 -7.96 7.87 -5.10
N ILE A 7 -6.84 7.42 -4.53
CA ILE A 7 -5.56 8.13 -4.56
C ILE A 7 -4.59 7.30 -5.39
N VAL A 8 -3.93 7.94 -6.36
CA VAL A 8 -2.85 7.35 -7.15
C VAL A 8 -1.54 7.98 -6.69
N ALA A 9 -0.63 7.17 -6.15
CA ALA A 9 0.62 7.67 -5.56
C ALA A 9 1.70 6.58 -5.57
N ARG A 10 2.93 6.99 -5.23
CA ARG A 10 4.04 6.05 -5.06
C ARG A 10 3.76 5.06 -3.91
N PRO A 11 4.28 3.82 -3.96
CA PRO A 11 4.02 2.80 -2.96
C PRO A 11 4.28 3.23 -1.52
N GLU A 12 5.41 3.89 -1.26
CA GLU A 12 5.78 4.37 0.06
C GLU A 12 4.79 5.41 0.62
N VAL A 13 4.21 6.24 -0.24
CA VAL A 13 3.20 7.24 0.15
C VAL A 13 1.89 6.56 0.50
N GLN A 14 1.48 5.55 -0.28
CA GLN A 14 0.29 4.78 0.01
C GLN A 14 0.43 4.08 1.37
N MET A 15 1.54 3.37 1.61
CA MET A 15 1.79 2.71 2.89
C MET A 15 1.82 3.69 4.07
N ALA A 16 2.39 4.88 3.88
CA ALA A 16 2.35 5.93 4.90
C ALA A 16 0.91 6.40 5.22
N ILE A 17 0.04 6.46 4.21
CA ILE A 17 -1.39 6.77 4.40
C ILE A 17 -2.09 5.66 5.19
N ASP A 18 -1.84 4.37 4.88
CA ASP A 18 -2.36 3.24 5.66
C ASP A 18 -1.99 3.35 7.13
N GLU A 19 -0.70 3.58 7.41
CA GLU A 19 -0.20 3.67 8.77
C GLU A 19 -0.79 4.88 9.52
N ALA A 20 -0.87 6.04 8.86
CA ALA A 20 -1.47 7.23 9.45
C ALA A 20 -2.95 7.02 9.79
N ILE A 21 -3.71 6.35 8.92
CA ILE A 21 -5.12 6.00 9.18
C ILE A 21 -5.20 5.02 10.35
N MET A 22 -4.38 3.96 10.35
CA MET A 22 -4.35 2.97 11.42
C MET A 22 -4.08 3.61 12.78
N ARG A 23 -3.04 4.47 12.88
CA ARG A 23 -2.71 5.21 14.11
C ARG A 23 -3.86 6.11 14.54
N ALA A 24 -4.43 6.89 13.63
CA ALA A 24 -5.57 7.75 13.93
C ALA A 24 -6.81 6.97 14.38
N ARG A 25 -7.03 5.74 13.88
CA ARG A 25 -8.10 4.85 14.36
C ARG A 25 -7.85 4.35 15.77
N ILE A 26 -6.63 3.89 16.06
CA ILE A 26 -6.23 3.44 17.41
C ILE A 26 -6.43 4.57 18.42
N GLU A 27 -6.12 5.81 18.04
CA GLU A 27 -6.30 7.01 18.87
C GLU A 27 -7.75 7.54 18.91
N GLY A 28 -8.70 6.91 18.20
CA GLY A 28 -10.10 7.34 18.18
C GLY A 28 -10.38 8.65 17.43
N LYS A 29 -9.43 9.15 16.62
CA LYS A 29 -9.50 10.46 15.96
C LYS A 29 -10.33 10.51 14.67
N VAL A 30 -10.55 9.36 14.04
CA VAL A 30 -11.27 9.22 12.76
C VAL A 30 -12.14 7.98 12.83
N GLU A 31 -13.21 7.80 12.05
CA GLU A 31 -14.03 6.57 12.03
C GLU A 31 -13.45 5.45 11.15
N ASP A 32 -13.99 4.22 11.25
CA ASP A 32 -13.62 3.08 10.39
C ASP A 32 -13.59 3.50 8.92
N THR A 33 -12.47 3.24 8.27
CA THR A 33 -12.14 3.84 6.98
C THR A 33 -12.05 2.78 5.89
N VAL A 34 -12.81 2.96 4.81
CA VAL A 34 -12.61 2.27 3.54
C VAL A 34 -11.94 3.25 2.58
N ARG A 35 -10.90 2.81 1.88
CA ARG A 35 -10.27 3.64 0.84
C ARG A 35 -9.90 2.84 -0.40
N LEU A 36 -9.80 3.55 -1.51
CA LEU A 36 -9.31 3.03 -2.77
C LEU A 36 -7.93 3.60 -3.06
N TYR A 37 -7.02 2.76 -3.56
CA TYR A 37 -5.67 3.20 -3.88
C TYR A 37 -5.07 2.45 -5.07
N VAL A 38 -4.13 3.11 -5.76
CA VAL A 38 -3.29 2.53 -6.81
C VAL A 38 -1.83 2.91 -6.56
N PHE A 39 -0.94 1.94 -6.72
CA PHE A 39 0.50 2.19 -6.80
C PHE A 39 0.89 2.70 -8.18
N LYS A 40 1.64 3.81 -8.22
CA LYS A 40 2.26 4.33 -9.44
C LYS A 40 3.70 4.77 -9.14
N PRO A 41 4.73 4.17 -9.78
CA PRO A 41 4.65 3.11 -10.80
C PRO A 41 4.12 1.77 -10.27
N SER A 42 3.75 0.86 -11.19
CA SER A 42 3.35 -0.50 -10.83
C SER A 42 4.40 -1.15 -9.95
N SER A 43 3.97 -1.74 -8.84
CA SER A 43 4.86 -2.22 -7.79
C SER A 43 4.37 -3.56 -7.23
N ILE A 44 5.31 -4.36 -6.73
CA ILE A 44 5.04 -5.68 -6.17
C ILE A 44 5.09 -5.58 -4.65
N THR A 45 4.04 -6.05 -3.97
CA THR A 45 4.05 -6.25 -2.51
C THR A 45 4.42 -7.70 -2.23
N ILE A 46 5.44 -7.91 -1.38
CA ILE A 46 5.88 -9.23 -0.93
C ILE A 46 5.40 -9.45 0.50
N GLY A 47 4.64 -10.51 0.71
CA GLY A 47 4.15 -10.91 2.02
C GLY A 47 5.19 -11.62 2.87
N ARG A 48 4.87 -11.82 4.15
CA ARG A 48 5.77 -12.40 5.17
C ARG A 48 6.42 -13.74 4.78
N PHE A 49 5.72 -14.54 3.98
CA PHE A 49 6.14 -15.91 3.62
C PHE A 49 6.54 -16.03 2.15
N GLN A 50 6.73 -14.91 1.46
CA GLN A 50 7.19 -14.88 0.07
C GLN A 50 8.67 -14.46 0.04
N SER A 51 9.43 -15.04 -0.88
CA SER A 51 10.83 -14.69 -1.15
C SER A 51 10.91 -13.90 -2.46
N ILE A 52 11.69 -12.82 -2.44
CA ILE A 52 11.90 -12.02 -3.65
C ILE A 52 12.66 -12.80 -4.73
N GLU A 53 13.55 -13.71 -4.34
CA GLU A 53 14.33 -14.53 -5.25
C GLU A 53 13.51 -15.65 -5.90
N HIS A 54 12.51 -16.17 -5.18
CA HIS A 54 11.72 -17.32 -5.64
C HIS A 54 10.37 -16.94 -6.26
N ASP A 55 9.71 -15.89 -5.74
CA ASP A 55 8.35 -15.53 -6.11
C ASP A 55 8.26 -14.34 -7.07
N VAL A 56 9.38 -13.63 -7.31
CA VAL A 56 9.42 -12.44 -8.17
C VAL A 56 10.40 -12.63 -9.32
N ASN A 57 9.93 -12.34 -10.54
CA ASN A 57 10.80 -12.26 -11.70
C ASN A 57 11.63 -10.96 -11.66
N LEU A 58 12.75 -11.01 -10.96
CA LEU A 58 13.66 -9.88 -10.79
C LEU A 58 14.31 -9.41 -12.08
N GLU A 59 14.55 -10.30 -13.04
CA GLU A 59 15.08 -9.92 -14.36
C GLU A 59 14.08 -9.00 -15.07
N ARG A 60 12.81 -9.41 -15.13
CA ARG A 60 11.76 -8.59 -15.74
C ARG A 60 11.56 -7.26 -15.01
N CYS A 61 11.65 -7.24 -13.69
CA CYS A 61 11.54 -6.00 -12.91
C CYS A 61 12.63 -4.97 -13.23
N ARG A 62 13.83 -5.40 -13.64
CA ARG A 62 14.93 -4.47 -14.00
C ARG A 62 14.78 -3.86 -15.40
N GLU A 63 13.93 -4.44 -16.24
CA GLU A 63 13.65 -3.98 -17.61
C GLU A 63 12.50 -2.96 -17.71
N LEU A 64 11.72 -2.82 -16.63
CA LEU A 64 10.53 -1.97 -16.53
C LEU A 64 10.83 -0.66 -15.80
#